data_AF-A0A532DEJ7-F1
#
_entry.id   AF-A0A532DEJ7-F1
#
_cell.length_a   1.000
_cell.length_b   1.000
_cell.length_c   1.000
_cell.angle_alpha   90.00
_cell.angle_beta   90.00
_cell.angle_gamma   90.00
#
_symmetry.space_group_name_H-M   'P 1'
#
loop_
_entity.id
_entity.type
_entity.pdbx_description
1 polymer ?
#
loop_
_entity_poly.entity_id
_entity_poly.type
_entity_poly.pdbx_seq_one_letter_code
_entity_poly.pdbx_strand_id
1 'polypeptide(L)'
;MALAQDNAPAPAAPAAEKKPGPADGFNIHVMAPHKFEDGTVHGPYHHYCKGISPEVLQCLLFESTEPNARLTDVEYFIAKTVSRKEVPLKTWNKYYHDHAEEVASGRVQVLDMSDEKAKEVAAVAAMTDGIIFHLWPDGAKAPNGVVGHPTSVSHKHRKK
;
A
#
# COMPACT_ATOMS: atom_id res chain seq x y z
N MET A 1 -4.96 69.42 0.76
CA MET A 1 -5.23 68.75 -0.53
C MET A 1 -5.36 67.26 -0.24
N ALA A 2 -6.46 66.66 -0.70
CA ALA A 2 -6.77 65.23 -0.67
C ALA A 2 -5.67 64.42 -1.40
N LEU A 3 -5.52 63.10 -1.22
CA LEU A 3 -6.47 62.07 -1.63
C LEU A 3 -6.35 60.81 -0.74
N ALA A 4 -7.49 60.36 -0.21
CA ALA A 4 -7.64 59.02 0.33
C ALA A 4 -7.74 58.02 -0.84
N GLN A 5 -6.96 56.94 -0.79
CA GLN A 5 -7.11 55.81 -1.72
C GLN A 5 -8.02 54.77 -1.07
N ASP A 6 -9.27 54.71 -1.55
CA ASP A 6 -10.19 53.61 -1.27
C ASP A 6 -9.65 52.34 -1.93
N ASN A 7 -8.97 51.51 -1.13
CA ASN A 7 -8.51 50.20 -1.56
C ASN A 7 -9.54 49.17 -1.08
N ALA A 8 -10.68 49.07 -1.78
CA ALA A 8 -11.63 48.00 -1.55
C ALA A 8 -10.98 46.67 -2.00
N PRO A 9 -11.00 45.60 -1.17
CA PRO A 9 -10.48 44.32 -1.58
C PRO A 9 -11.34 43.78 -2.73
N ALA A 10 -10.68 43.38 -3.82
CA ALA A 10 -11.35 42.69 -4.92
C ALA A 10 -12.07 41.44 -4.37
N PRO A 11 -13.27 41.09 -4.86
CA PRO A 11 -13.96 39.90 -4.43
C PRO A 11 -13.06 38.69 -4.69
N ALA A 12 -12.81 37.90 -3.64
CA ALA A 12 -12.05 36.66 -3.75
C ALA A 12 -12.75 35.77 -4.79
N ALA A 13 -12.04 35.45 -5.87
CA ALA A 13 -12.52 34.48 -6.83
C ALA A 13 -12.85 33.18 -6.08
N PRO A 14 -13.99 32.52 -6.37
CA PRO A 14 -14.33 31.26 -5.71
C PRO A 14 -13.16 30.29 -5.92
N ALA A 15 -12.66 29.73 -4.82
CA ALA A 15 -11.62 28.72 -4.87
C ALA A 15 -12.10 27.57 -5.77
N ALA A 16 -11.37 27.30 -6.84
CA ALA A 16 -11.70 26.20 -7.72
C ALA A 16 -11.72 24.90 -6.92
N GLU A 17 -12.80 24.12 -7.02
CA GLU A 17 -12.86 22.77 -6.46
C GLU A 17 -11.68 21.97 -7.00
N LYS A 18 -10.77 21.61 -6.10
CA LYS A 18 -9.56 20.87 -6.46
C LYS A 18 -9.98 19.44 -6.77
N LYS A 19 -9.91 19.04 -8.04
CA LYS A 19 -10.09 17.64 -8.44
C LYS A 19 -9.06 16.78 -7.69
N PRO A 20 -9.43 15.60 -7.18
CA PRO A 20 -8.49 14.68 -6.56
C PRO A 20 -7.36 14.33 -7.55
N GLY A 21 -6.13 14.33 -7.05
CA GLY A 21 -4.93 13.92 -7.76
C GLY A 21 -4.55 12.46 -7.49
N PRO A 22 -3.49 11.95 -8.13
CA PRO A 22 -3.02 10.58 -7.95
C PRO A 22 -2.43 10.28 -6.57
N ALA A 23 -2.15 11.29 -5.75
CA ALA A 23 -1.73 11.08 -4.35
C ALA A 23 -2.93 10.89 -3.39
N ASP A 24 -4.15 11.17 -3.83
CA ASP A 24 -5.34 11.07 -3.00
C ASP A 24 -5.97 9.65 -3.06
N GLY A 25 -6.77 9.31 -2.06
CA GLY A 25 -7.67 8.13 -2.06
C GLY A 25 -7.08 6.83 -1.50
N PHE A 26 -5.91 6.87 -0.87
CA PHE A 26 -5.31 5.73 -0.16
C PHE A 26 -5.96 5.49 1.21
N ASN A 27 -7.25 5.12 1.19
CA ASN A 27 -8.11 5.06 2.38
C ASN A 27 -8.32 3.64 2.92
N ILE A 28 -7.73 2.62 2.28
CA ILE A 28 -7.76 1.24 2.79
C ILE A 28 -6.52 1.05 3.64
N HIS A 29 -6.68 0.94 4.96
CA HIS A 29 -5.56 0.74 5.88
C HIS A 29 -5.46 -0.73 6.28
N VAL A 30 -4.35 -1.37 5.88
CA VAL A 30 -4.02 -2.75 6.24
C VAL A 30 -2.71 -2.77 7.04
N MET A 31 -2.63 -3.61 8.06
CA MET A 31 -1.42 -3.80 8.84
C MET A 31 -1.02 -5.28 8.82
N ALA A 32 0.24 -5.55 8.47
CA ALA A 32 0.79 -6.90 8.41
C ALA A 32 2.32 -6.90 8.62
N PRO A 33 2.90 -7.94 9.24
CA PRO A 33 4.34 -8.16 9.26
C PRO A 33 4.83 -8.78 7.95
N HIS A 34 6.07 -8.51 7.59
CA HIS A 34 6.70 -9.03 6.38
C HIS A 34 7.86 -9.96 6.69
N LYS A 35 8.06 -10.98 5.85
CA LYS A 35 9.20 -11.88 5.90
C LYS A 35 10.16 -11.57 4.74
N PHE A 36 11.37 -11.16 5.09
CA PHE A 36 12.44 -10.80 4.17
C PHE A 36 13.12 -12.03 3.58
N GLU A 37 13.93 -11.82 2.54
CA GLU A 37 14.60 -12.91 1.80
C GLU A 37 15.59 -13.71 2.65
N ASP A 38 16.14 -13.13 3.72
CA ASP A 38 16.98 -13.82 4.70
C ASP A 38 16.18 -14.61 5.76
N GLY A 39 14.83 -14.55 5.69
CA GLY A 39 13.91 -15.24 6.58
C GLY A 39 13.55 -14.47 7.86
N THR A 40 14.13 -13.29 8.08
CA THR A 40 13.76 -12.41 9.20
C THR A 40 12.34 -11.86 9.02
N VAL A 41 11.68 -11.54 10.14
CA VAL A 41 10.32 -10.97 10.15
C VAL A 41 10.36 -9.56 10.73
N HIS A 42 9.87 -8.60 9.97
CA HIS A 42 9.94 -7.17 10.25
C HIS A 42 8.54 -6.54 10.23
N GLY A 43 8.44 -5.28 10.65
CA GLY A 43 7.19 -4.56 10.78
C GLY A 43 6.56 -4.69 12.18
N PRO A 44 5.22 -4.60 12.32
CA PRO A 44 4.24 -4.54 11.24
C PRO A 44 4.38 -3.27 10.40
N TYR A 45 4.06 -3.38 9.11
CA TYR A 45 4.00 -2.24 8.20
C TYR A 45 2.54 -1.79 8.04
N HIS A 46 2.36 -0.49 7.82
CA HIS A 46 1.07 0.15 7.61
C HIS A 46 0.88 0.43 6.12
N HIS A 47 0.00 -0.34 5.50
CA HIS A 47 -0.35 -0.26 4.10
C HIS A 47 -1.53 0.68 3.94
N TYR A 48 -1.32 1.79 3.25
CA TYR A 48 -2.39 2.64 2.77
C TYR A 48 -2.60 2.34 1.30
N CYS A 49 -3.72 1.71 0.99
CA CYS A 49 -4.03 1.17 -0.33
C CYS A 49 -5.17 1.92 -1.01
N LYS A 50 -5.16 1.88 -2.34
CA LYS A 50 -6.30 2.28 -3.17
C LYS A 50 -6.42 1.43 -4.43
N GLY A 51 -7.65 1.19 -4.86
CA GLY A 51 -7.92 0.63 -6.18
C GLY A 51 -7.60 1.62 -7.29
N ILE A 52 -6.86 1.19 -8.31
CA ILE A 52 -6.61 1.96 -9.54
C ILE A 52 -7.24 1.33 -10.78
N SER A 53 -7.69 0.10 -10.65
CA SER A 53 -8.52 -0.62 -11.62
C SER A 53 -9.29 -1.72 -10.86
N PRO A 54 -10.19 -2.46 -11.51
CA PRO A 54 -10.82 -3.63 -10.91
C PRO A 54 -9.84 -4.75 -10.53
N GLU A 55 -8.61 -4.73 -11.05
CA GLU A 55 -7.63 -5.81 -10.91
C GLU A 55 -6.42 -5.43 -10.05
N VAL A 56 -6.28 -4.16 -9.67
CA VAL A 56 -5.08 -3.66 -8.99
C VAL A 56 -5.46 -2.72 -7.84
N LEU A 57 -5.02 -3.07 -6.63
CA LEU A 57 -4.78 -2.08 -5.58
C LEU A 57 -3.30 -1.76 -5.54
N GLN A 58 -2.98 -0.48 -5.38
CA GLN A 58 -1.63 0.00 -5.12
C GLN A 58 -1.55 0.52 -3.69
N CYS A 59 -0.45 0.24 -3.01
CA CYS A 59 -0.27 0.53 -1.60
C CYS A 59 1.04 1.28 -1.34
N LEU A 60 0.96 2.24 -0.42
CA LEU A 60 2.10 2.92 0.19
C LEU A 60 2.30 2.32 1.58
N LEU A 61 3.50 1.84 1.89
CA LEU A 61 3.77 1.14 3.15
C LEU A 61 4.72 1.94 4.04
N PHE A 62 4.28 2.17 5.27
CA PHE A 62 5.00 2.97 6.25
C PHE A 62 5.35 2.17 7.52
N GLU A 63 6.41 2.58 8.20
CA GLU A 63 6.86 1.97 9.47
C GLU A 63 5.89 2.22 10.64
N SER A 64 5.02 3.22 10.54
CA SER A 64 4.01 3.57 11.56
C SER A 64 2.89 4.43 10.97
N THR A 65 1.90 4.77 11.78
CA THR A 65 0.80 5.70 11.43
C THR A 65 1.14 7.17 11.72
N GLU A 66 2.35 7.47 12.18
CA GLU A 66 2.75 8.85 12.48
C GLU A 66 2.76 9.71 11.20
N PRO A 67 2.37 10.99 11.24
CA PRO A 67 2.26 11.84 10.05
C PRO A 67 3.55 11.98 9.22
N ASN A 68 4.71 11.76 9.85
CA ASN A 68 6.03 11.83 9.22
C ASN A 68 6.70 10.45 9.11
N ALA A 69 5.94 9.36 9.23
CA ALA A 69 6.46 8.01 9.06
C ALA A 69 7.12 7.87 7.68
N ARG A 70 8.22 7.11 7.63
CA ARG A 70 8.93 6.86 6.40
C ARG A 70 8.16 5.89 5.52
N LEU A 71 8.03 6.21 4.24
CA LEU A 71 7.65 5.26 3.20
C LEU A 71 8.83 4.30 2.97
N THR A 72 8.67 3.04 3.30
CA THR A 72 9.71 2.00 3.15
C THR A 72 9.46 1.13 1.94
N ASP A 73 8.20 0.89 1.61
CA ASP A 73 7.81 -0.05 0.57
C ASP A 73 6.65 0.46 -0.28
N VAL A 74 6.55 -0.13 -1.46
CA VAL A 74 5.36 -0.09 -2.30
C VAL A 74 4.89 -1.52 -2.53
N GLU A 75 3.59 -1.73 -2.45
CA GLU A 75 2.99 -3.02 -2.80
C GLU A 75 1.90 -2.86 -3.85
N TYR A 76 1.81 -3.86 -4.73
CA TYR A 76 0.64 -4.04 -5.57
C TYR A 76 -0.09 -5.33 -5.21
N PHE A 77 -1.39 -5.21 -4.99
CA PHE A 77 -2.31 -6.32 -4.86
C PHE A 77 -2.87 -6.56 -6.25
N ILE A 78 -2.43 -7.63 -6.88
CA ILE A 78 -2.83 -7.98 -8.25
C ILE A 78 -3.86 -9.09 -8.19
N ALA A 79 -5.00 -8.92 -8.86
CA ALA A 79 -6.00 -9.97 -8.99
C ALA A 79 -5.36 -11.29 -9.42
N LYS A 80 -5.72 -12.38 -8.72
CA LYS A 80 -5.17 -13.72 -8.98
C LYS A 80 -5.34 -14.17 -10.43
N THR A 81 -6.41 -13.72 -11.09
CA THR A 81 -6.68 -13.98 -12.51
C THR A 81 -5.62 -13.38 -13.44
N VAL A 82 -5.01 -12.27 -13.05
CA VAL A 82 -3.93 -11.58 -13.77
C VAL A 82 -2.58 -12.16 -13.38
N SER A 83 -2.22 -12.10 -12.10
CA SER A 83 -0.90 -12.53 -11.61
C SER A 83 -0.57 -13.98 -11.98
N ARG A 84 -1.54 -14.89 -11.87
CA ARG A 84 -1.31 -16.33 -12.10
C ARG A 84 -1.23 -16.70 -13.57
N LYS A 85 -1.76 -15.86 -14.45
CA LYS A 85 -1.74 -16.04 -15.91
C LYS A 85 -0.52 -15.37 -16.53
N GLU A 86 -0.21 -14.14 -16.12
CA GLU A 86 0.79 -13.29 -16.78
C GLU A 86 2.20 -13.44 -16.16
N VAL A 87 2.32 -13.91 -14.91
CA VAL A 87 3.62 -14.07 -14.24
C VAL A 87 4.06 -15.54 -14.24
N PRO A 88 5.27 -15.86 -14.76
CA PRO A 88 5.80 -17.21 -14.70
C PRO A 88 5.89 -17.73 -13.26
N LEU A 89 5.57 -19.00 -13.04
CA LEU A 89 5.52 -19.62 -11.70
C LEU A 89 6.80 -19.41 -10.89
N LYS A 90 7.98 -19.49 -11.52
CA LYS A 90 9.27 -19.24 -10.87
C LYS A 90 9.39 -17.80 -10.36
N THR A 91 8.93 -16.83 -11.15
CA THR A 91 8.92 -15.42 -10.79
C THR A 91 7.93 -15.16 -9.67
N TRP A 92 6.72 -15.73 -9.77
CA TRP A 92 5.70 -15.63 -8.72
C TRP A 92 6.24 -16.18 -7.40
N ASN A 93 6.77 -17.40 -7.40
CA ASN A 93 7.28 -18.04 -6.18
C ASN A 93 8.41 -17.27 -5.51
N LYS A 94 9.17 -16.50 -6.29
CA LYS A 94 10.29 -15.70 -5.79
C LYS A 94 9.84 -14.36 -5.20
N TYR A 95 8.88 -13.68 -5.80
CA TYR A 95 8.59 -12.26 -5.49
C TYR A 95 7.16 -11.98 -5.04
N TYR A 96 6.22 -12.89 -5.31
CA TYR A 96 4.82 -12.75 -4.95
C TYR A 96 4.48 -13.61 -3.74
N HIS A 97 3.37 -13.28 -3.09
CA HIS A 97 2.74 -14.13 -2.09
C HIS A 97 1.21 -14.12 -2.24
N ASP A 98 0.54 -15.13 -1.67
CA ASP A 98 -0.91 -15.28 -1.76
C ASP A 98 -1.60 -14.61 -0.55
N HIS A 99 -2.41 -13.58 -0.80
CA HIS A 99 -3.12 -12.88 0.29
C HIS A 99 -4.20 -13.72 0.97
N ALA A 100 -4.75 -14.76 0.32
CA ALA A 100 -5.67 -15.66 1.01
C ALA A 100 -4.96 -16.47 2.11
N GLU A 101 -3.74 -16.93 1.84
CA GLU A 101 -2.91 -17.62 2.85
C GLU A 101 -2.49 -16.66 3.97
N GLU A 102 -2.30 -15.38 3.66
CA GLU A 102 -1.99 -14.36 4.65
C GLU A 102 -3.17 -14.03 5.55
N VAL A 103 -4.34 -13.74 4.96
CA VAL A 103 -5.58 -13.49 5.70
C VAL A 103 -5.95 -14.69 6.57
N ALA A 104 -5.87 -15.92 6.03
CA ALA A 104 -6.15 -17.15 6.78
C ALA A 104 -5.19 -17.38 7.96
N SER A 105 -3.99 -16.80 7.93
CA SER A 105 -3.03 -16.90 9.04
C SER A 105 -3.38 -16.00 10.24
N GLY A 106 -4.32 -15.07 10.09
CA GLY A 106 -4.71 -14.10 11.13
C GLY A 106 -3.68 -12.99 11.37
N ARG A 107 -2.69 -12.84 10.48
CA ARG A 107 -1.63 -11.82 10.59
C ARG A 107 -1.95 -10.49 9.91
N VAL A 108 -3.03 -10.44 9.14
CA VAL A 108 -3.55 -9.22 8.49
C VAL A 108 -4.61 -8.59 9.36
N GLN A 109 -4.50 -7.29 9.58
CA GLN A 109 -5.54 -6.48 10.22
C GLN A 109 -5.98 -5.39 9.24
N VAL A 110 -7.29 -5.25 9.03
CA VAL A 110 -7.86 -4.10 8.32
C VAL A 110 -8.33 -3.11 9.37
N LEU A 111 -7.83 -1.88 9.30
CA LEU A 111 -8.01 -0.85 10.31
C LEU A 111 -8.92 0.29 9.79
N ASP A 112 -9.28 1.20 10.69
CA ASP A 112 -10.01 2.46 10.40
C ASP A 112 -11.39 2.30 9.74
N MET A 113 -12.04 1.15 9.96
CA MET A 113 -13.41 0.88 9.50
C MET A 113 -14.13 -0.08 10.45
N SER A 114 -15.44 -0.31 10.23
CA SER A 114 -16.19 -1.29 11.01
C SER A 114 -15.76 -2.72 10.67
N ASP A 115 -16.00 -3.65 11.59
CA ASP A 115 -15.68 -5.07 11.41
C ASP A 115 -16.30 -5.68 10.15
N GLU A 116 -17.51 -5.26 9.79
CA GLU A 116 -18.19 -5.73 8.58
C GLU A 116 -17.42 -5.29 7.32
N LYS A 117 -17.05 -4.00 7.25
CA LYS A 117 -16.26 -3.46 6.13
C LYS A 117 -14.86 -4.06 6.09
N ALA A 118 -14.24 -4.26 7.25
CA ALA A 118 -12.94 -4.91 7.37
C ALA A 118 -12.97 -6.33 6.77
N LYS A 119 -14.02 -7.10 7.05
CA LYS A 119 -14.23 -8.44 6.46
C LYS A 119 -14.44 -8.40 4.95
N GLU A 120 -15.18 -7.42 4.44
CA GLU A 120 -15.36 -7.23 3.00
C GLU A 120 -14.03 -6.91 2.30
N VAL A 121 -13.23 -6.00 2.87
CA VAL A 121 -11.89 -5.67 2.36
C VAL A 121 -10.97 -6.90 2.40
N ALA A 122 -10.97 -7.64 3.51
CA ALA A 122 -10.17 -8.86 3.63
C ALA A 122 -10.60 -9.93 2.60
N ALA A 123 -11.89 -10.05 2.30
CA ALA A 123 -12.40 -10.95 1.28
C ALA A 123 -11.93 -10.55 -0.13
N VAL A 124 -11.91 -9.25 -0.44
CA VAL A 124 -11.35 -8.74 -1.70
C VAL A 124 -9.84 -8.97 -1.77
N ALA A 125 -9.10 -8.65 -0.71
CA ALA A 125 -7.66 -8.87 -0.62
C ALA A 125 -7.31 -10.35 -0.84
N ALA A 126 -8.07 -11.28 -0.25
CA ALA A 126 -7.87 -12.72 -0.44
C ALA A 126 -7.99 -13.18 -1.91
N MET A 127 -8.59 -12.39 -2.81
CA MET A 127 -8.66 -12.69 -4.25
C MET A 127 -7.45 -12.17 -5.05
N THR A 128 -6.43 -11.64 -4.39
CA THR A 128 -5.23 -11.05 -5.00
C THR A 128 -3.96 -11.79 -4.55
N ASP A 129 -2.89 -11.64 -5.32
CA ASP A 129 -1.52 -11.95 -4.90
C ASP A 129 -0.74 -10.63 -4.74
N GLY A 130 0.07 -10.52 -3.70
CA GLY A 130 0.86 -9.33 -3.37
C GLY A 130 2.28 -9.41 -3.91
N ILE A 131 2.83 -8.29 -4.36
CA ILE A 131 4.26 -8.11 -4.64
C ILE A 131 4.76 -6.82 -3.99
N ILE A 132 5.69 -6.97 -3.07
CA ILE A 132 6.28 -5.88 -2.30
C ILE A 132 7.62 -5.50 -2.90
N PHE A 133 7.86 -4.20 -3.02
CA PHE A 133 9.15 -3.61 -3.36
C PHE A 133 9.63 -2.83 -2.15
N HIS A 134 10.57 -3.40 -1.41
CA HIS A 134 11.23 -2.75 -0.28
C HIS A 134 12.35 -1.86 -0.79
N LEU A 135 12.20 -0.55 -0.59
CA LEU A 135 13.04 0.48 -1.21
C LEU A 135 14.06 1.08 -0.24
N TRP A 136 13.92 0.81 1.06
CA TRP A 136 14.73 1.45 2.09
C TRP A 136 15.29 0.44 3.10
N PRO A 137 16.56 0.00 2.95
CA PRO A 137 17.15 -0.98 3.85
C PRO A 137 17.14 -0.55 5.32
N ASP A 138 16.87 -1.50 6.20
CA ASP A 138 16.85 -1.28 7.64
C ASP A 138 18.12 -0.62 8.18
N GLY A 139 17.95 0.41 9.00
CA GLY A 139 19.04 1.19 9.57
C GLY A 139 19.79 2.09 8.58
N ALA A 140 19.47 2.05 7.28
CA ALA A 140 20.09 2.93 6.30
C ALA A 140 19.65 4.38 6.50
N LYS A 141 20.58 5.32 6.30
CA LYS A 141 20.30 6.77 6.35
C LYS A 141 19.71 7.31 5.05
N ALA A 142 19.83 6.56 3.95
CA ALA A 142 19.34 6.90 2.62
C ALA A 142 19.11 5.60 1.83
N PRO A 143 18.19 5.57 0.84
CA PRO A 143 18.01 4.41 -0.02
C PRO A 143 19.23 4.30 -0.93
N ASN A 144 19.68 3.08 -1.17
CA ASN A 144 20.94 2.80 -1.88
C ASN A 144 20.72 2.15 -3.26
N GLY A 145 19.46 2.06 -3.72
CA GLY A 145 19.08 1.46 -5.00
C GLY A 145 18.91 -0.05 -4.96
N VAL A 146 19.17 -0.71 -3.83
CA VAL A 146 18.81 -2.12 -3.63
C VAL A 146 17.30 -2.21 -3.39
N VAL A 147 16.64 -3.13 -4.10
CA VAL A 147 15.21 -3.40 -3.94
C VAL A 147 15.02 -4.81 -3.39
N GLY A 148 14.49 -4.88 -2.17
CA GLY A 148 14.05 -6.13 -1.56
C GLY A 148 12.65 -6.51 -2.03
N HIS A 149 12.31 -7.78 -1.88
CA HIS A 149 11.01 -8.36 -2.22
C HIS A 149 10.55 -9.25 -1.06
N PRO A 150 10.26 -8.66 0.11
CA PRO A 150 9.72 -9.43 1.20
C PRO A 150 8.35 -9.98 0.81
N THR A 151 7.93 -11.02 1.54
CA THR A 151 6.68 -11.74 1.32
C THR A 151 5.86 -11.76 2.59
N SER A 152 4.60 -12.18 2.52
CA SER A 152 3.87 -12.50 3.74
C SER A 152 4.59 -13.55 4.58
N VAL A 153 4.45 -13.48 5.90
CA VAL A 153 5.06 -14.48 6.80
C VAL A 153 4.57 -15.89 6.46
N SER A 154 3.31 -16.04 6.05
CA SER A 154 2.70 -17.31 5.66
C SER A 154 2.98 -17.73 4.20
N HIS A 155 3.86 -17.04 3.47
CA HIS A 155 4.17 -17.34 2.07
C HIS A 155 4.52 -18.82 1.86
N LYS A 156 3.86 -19.41 0.86
CA LYS A 156 4.06 -20.79 0.39
C LYS A 156 4.25 -20.77 -1.11
N HIS A 157 5.20 -21.57 -1.58
CA HIS A 157 5.41 -21.76 -3.00
C HIS A 157 4.18 -22.42 -3.64
N ARG A 158 3.70 -21.83 -4.73
CA ARG A 158 2.75 -22.47 -5.64
C ARG A 158 3.42 -23.64 -6.35
N LYS A 159 2.67 -24.73 -6.49
CA LYS A 159 3.11 -25.96 -7.19
C LYS A 159 2.80 -25.93 -8.69
N LYS A 160 1.86 -25.09 -9.11
CA LYS A 160 1.39 -24.91 -10.49
C LYS A 160 0.87 -23.49 -10.71
#